data_AF-B8ITD8-F1
#
_entry.id   AF-B8ITD8-F1
#
_cell.length_a   1.000
_cell.length_b   1.000
_cell.length_c   1.000
_cell.angle_alpha   90.00
_cell.angle_beta   90.00
_cell.angle_gamma   90.00
#
_symmetry.space_group_name_H-M   'P 1'
#
loop_
_entity.id
_entity.type
_entity.pdbx_description
1 polymer ?
#
loop_
_entity_poly.entity_id
_entity_poly.type
_entity_poly.pdbx_seq_one_letter_code
_entity_poly.pdbx_strand_id
1 'polypeptide(L)'
;MQKPISYRHADGSAHYSHCYPEDVSRLPRFEWAASRRAKRSGRRLRTALRLFGSAFALATAAFWATMLVSPPTSEATAISERAAQCAQIEQTVRPWLDREVARRARVSVAAGQADFNSMLLSYQFAHAQCMSGRVRDAENNLKRLDVMIAALADRYAPQDED
;
A
#
# COMPACT_ATOMS: atom_id res chain seq x y z
N MET A 1 -28.36 -0.65 92.31
CA MET A 1 -29.22 -1.25 91.27
C MET A 1 -29.69 -0.14 90.35
N GLN A 2 -29.39 -0.20 89.04
CA GLN A 2 -29.75 0.84 88.06
C GLN A 2 -31.22 0.71 87.65
N LYS A 3 -31.94 1.83 87.54
CA LYS A 3 -33.37 1.85 87.18
C LYS A 3 -33.54 1.61 85.67
N PRO A 4 -34.46 0.73 85.23
CA PRO A 4 -34.77 0.56 83.82
C PRO A 4 -35.43 1.81 83.24
N ILE A 5 -35.21 2.05 81.94
CA ILE A 5 -35.86 3.10 81.18
C ILE A 5 -37.13 2.53 80.53
N SER A 6 -38.28 3.17 80.73
CA SER A 6 -39.54 2.77 80.11
C SER A 6 -39.73 3.44 78.74
N TYR A 7 -39.94 2.64 77.72
CA TYR A 7 -40.33 3.10 76.38
C TYR A 7 -41.81 2.78 76.16
N ARG A 8 -42.62 3.82 75.94
CA ARG A 8 -44.02 3.71 75.55
C ARG A 8 -44.14 3.87 74.04
N HIS A 9 -44.87 2.95 73.43
CA HIS A 9 -45.22 2.99 72.02
C HIS A 9 -46.57 3.66 71.81
N ALA A 10 -46.81 4.14 70.59
CA ALA A 10 -48.04 4.86 70.24
C ALA A 10 -49.32 3.98 70.33
N ASP A 11 -49.15 2.66 70.28
CA ASP A 11 -50.22 1.66 70.44
C ASP A 11 -50.61 1.40 71.90
N GLY A 12 -49.98 2.11 72.85
CA GLY A 12 -50.24 2.00 74.28
C GLY A 12 -49.42 0.91 74.99
N SER A 13 -48.65 0.10 74.26
CA SER A 13 -47.75 -0.88 74.86
C SER A 13 -46.50 -0.20 75.45
N ALA A 14 -45.92 -0.79 76.50
CA ALA A 14 -44.69 -0.30 77.11
C ALA A 14 -43.71 -1.45 77.36
N HIS A 15 -42.43 -1.20 77.12
CA HIS A 15 -41.35 -2.13 77.49
C HIS A 15 -40.22 -1.39 78.19
N TYR A 16 -39.47 -2.12 79.01
CA TYR A 16 -38.40 -1.58 79.84
C TYR A 16 -37.06 -2.10 79.33
N SER A 17 -36.12 -1.19 79.08
CA SER A 17 -34.76 -1.53 78.65
C SER A 17 -33.74 -1.01 79.65
N HIS A 18 -32.64 -1.74 79.78
CA HIS A 18 -31.47 -1.32 80.56
C HIS A 18 -30.32 -0.81 79.66
N CYS A 19 -30.56 -0.70 78.35
CA CYS A 19 -29.54 -0.31 77.37
C CYS A 19 -29.69 1.18 77.03
N TYR A 20 -28.64 1.97 77.30
CA TYR A 20 -28.58 3.37 76.88
C TYR A 20 -28.22 3.45 75.39
N PRO A 21 -28.86 4.35 74.61
CA PRO A 21 -28.48 4.57 73.21
C PRO A 21 -27.11 5.24 73.13
N GLU A 22 -26.19 4.70 72.32
CA GLU A 22 -24.90 5.33 72.05
C GLU A 22 -25.08 6.60 71.20
N ASP A 23 -24.43 7.67 71.64
CA ASP A 23 -24.55 9.01 71.08
C ASP A 23 -23.77 9.09 69.75
N VAL A 24 -24.48 8.97 68.62
CA VAL A 24 -23.91 8.93 67.25
C VAL A 24 -23.32 10.27 66.80
N SER A 25 -23.28 11.26 67.69
CA SER A 25 -22.96 12.66 67.42
C SER A 25 -21.46 12.95 67.21
N ARG A 26 -20.57 11.92 67.17
CA ARG A 26 -19.11 12.09 67.07
C ARG A 26 -18.43 11.17 66.05
N LEU A 27 -18.89 11.14 64.81
CA LEU A 27 -18.05 10.67 63.70
C LEU A 27 -17.38 11.87 63.01
N PRO A 28 -16.05 11.95 62.94
CA PRO A 28 -15.39 13.01 62.20
C PRO A 28 -15.73 12.87 60.71
N ARG A 29 -16.32 13.92 60.14
CA ARG A 29 -16.58 14.03 58.70
C ARG A 29 -15.25 13.90 57.94
N PHE A 30 -15.05 12.77 57.27
CA PHE A 30 -13.93 12.55 56.35
C PHE A 30 -14.09 13.47 55.13
N GLU A 31 -13.56 14.69 55.20
CA GLU A 31 -13.38 15.52 54.02
C GLU A 31 -12.20 14.99 53.21
N TRP A 32 -12.49 14.39 52.05
CA TRP A 32 -11.49 14.08 51.06
C TRP A 32 -10.86 15.37 50.55
N ALA A 33 -9.78 15.81 51.19
CA ALA A 33 -8.91 16.85 50.66
C ALA A 33 -8.22 16.30 49.40
N ALA A 34 -8.91 16.36 48.25
CA ALA A 34 -8.36 16.05 46.95
C ALA A 34 -7.11 16.93 46.75
N SER A 35 -5.94 16.31 46.94
CA SER A 35 -4.67 17.01 47.05
C SER A 35 -4.47 17.94 45.86
N ARG A 36 -4.09 19.20 46.10
CA ARG A 36 -3.77 20.18 45.03
C ARG A 36 -2.72 19.64 44.04
N ARG A 37 -1.97 18.61 44.44
CA ARG A 37 -0.99 17.87 43.64
C ARG A 37 -1.65 17.03 42.52
N ALA A 38 -2.79 16.39 42.78
CA ALA A 38 -3.54 15.64 41.75
C ALA A 38 -4.03 16.55 40.61
N LYS A 39 -4.58 17.73 40.93
CA LYS A 39 -5.03 18.72 39.92
C LYS A 39 -3.87 19.26 39.06
N ARG A 40 -2.67 19.44 39.61
CA ARG A 40 -1.48 19.88 38.84
C ARG A 40 -0.96 18.79 37.89
N SER A 41 -0.98 17.52 38.31
CA SER A 41 -0.55 16.39 37.46
C SER A 41 -1.48 16.19 36.26
N GLY A 42 -2.80 16.25 36.46
CA GLY A 42 -3.77 16.12 35.39
C GLY A 42 -3.72 17.28 34.38
N ARG A 43 -3.36 18.48 34.82
CA ARG A 43 -3.10 19.61 33.90
C ARG A 43 -1.90 19.36 32.99
N ARG A 44 -0.75 18.94 33.55
CA ARG A 44 0.47 18.66 32.76
C ARG A 44 0.27 17.53 31.75
N LEU A 45 -0.44 16.47 32.13
CA LEU A 45 -0.73 15.35 31.22
C LEU A 45 -1.62 15.79 30.05
N ARG A 46 -2.64 16.62 30.31
CA ARG A 46 -3.49 17.19 29.26
C ARG A 46 -2.73 18.11 28.32
N THR A 47 -1.78 18.92 28.82
CA THR A 47 -0.93 19.74 27.96
C THR A 47 0.00 18.89 27.10
N ALA A 48 0.61 17.84 27.67
CA ALA A 48 1.46 16.93 26.92
C ALA A 48 0.68 16.19 25.82
N LEU A 49 -0.50 15.64 26.12
CA LEU A 49 -1.35 14.97 25.12
C LEU A 49 -1.75 15.92 23.98
N ARG A 50 -2.03 17.20 24.27
CA ARG A 50 -2.38 18.18 23.25
C ARG A 50 -1.20 18.47 22.32
N LEU A 51 0.00 18.59 22.86
CA LEU A 51 1.21 18.84 22.07
C LEU A 51 1.58 17.63 21.20
N PHE A 52 1.51 16.42 21.75
CA PHE A 52 1.74 15.19 20.98
C PHE A 52 0.64 14.97 19.93
N GLY A 53 -0.62 15.25 20.26
CA GLY A 53 -1.73 15.19 19.32
C GLY A 53 -1.58 16.19 18.16
N SER A 54 -1.17 17.42 18.45
CA SER A 54 -0.89 18.42 17.40
C SER A 54 0.30 18.05 16.52
N ALA A 55 1.36 17.48 17.12
CA ALA A 55 2.53 17.03 16.36
C ALA A 55 2.17 15.86 15.43
N PHE A 56 1.36 14.91 15.91
CA PHE A 56 0.86 13.81 15.08
C PHE A 56 -0.03 14.32 13.94
N ALA A 57 -0.95 15.25 14.22
CA ALA A 57 -1.81 15.82 13.19
C ALA A 57 -0.99 16.56 12.10
N LEU A 58 0.03 17.33 12.51
CA LEU A 58 0.95 18.00 11.59
C LEU A 58 1.77 17.00 10.77
N ALA A 59 2.31 15.95 11.39
CA ALA A 59 3.07 14.93 10.68
C ALA A 59 2.20 14.18 9.65
N THR A 60 0.96 13.83 10.01
CA THR A 60 0.02 13.20 9.09
C THR A 60 -0.34 14.14 7.95
N ALA A 61 -0.63 15.42 8.22
CA ALA A 61 -0.91 16.40 7.17
C ALA A 61 0.29 16.60 6.23
N ALA A 62 1.50 16.68 6.77
CA ALA A 62 2.73 16.77 5.99
C ALA A 62 2.94 15.52 5.12
N PHE A 63 2.71 14.32 5.66
CA PHE A 63 2.79 13.07 4.92
C PHE A 63 1.78 13.01 3.76
N TRP A 64 0.54 13.45 3.97
CA TRP A 64 -0.45 13.51 2.89
C TRP A 64 -0.10 14.57 1.85
N ALA A 65 0.43 15.72 2.28
CA ALA A 65 0.89 16.77 1.37
C ALA A 65 2.06 16.28 0.50
N THR A 66 3.02 15.54 1.08
CA THR A 66 4.12 14.96 0.29
C THR A 66 3.63 13.85 -0.64
N MET A 67 2.70 13.00 -0.21
CA MET A 67 2.04 12.00 -1.08
C MET A 67 1.32 12.63 -2.29
N LEU A 68 0.72 13.81 -2.15
CA LEU A 68 0.03 14.51 -3.24
C LEU A 68 0.98 15.22 -4.20
N VAL A 69 2.09 15.78 -3.69
CA VAL A 69 3.05 16.54 -4.50
C VAL A 69 4.06 15.62 -5.19
N SER A 70 4.55 14.62 -4.45
CA SER A 70 5.56 13.67 -4.90
C SER A 70 5.12 12.28 -4.46
N PRO A 71 4.12 11.67 -5.13
CA PRO A 71 3.71 10.32 -4.83
C PRO A 71 4.95 9.42 -4.90
N PRO A 72 5.20 8.55 -3.90
CA PRO A 72 6.30 7.62 -3.97
C PRO A 72 6.10 6.73 -5.20
N THR A 73 6.94 6.93 -6.21
CA THR A 73 6.95 6.09 -7.40
C THR A 73 7.44 4.73 -6.97
N SER A 74 6.53 3.75 -6.97
CA SER A 74 6.92 2.37 -6.71
C SER A 74 7.88 1.92 -7.81
N GLU A 75 9.00 1.29 -7.46
CA GLU A 75 9.92 0.70 -8.45
C GLU A 75 9.22 -0.36 -9.32
N ALA A 76 8.09 -0.92 -8.84
CA ALA A 76 7.21 -1.80 -9.60
C ALA A 76 6.63 -1.14 -10.88
N THR A 77 6.31 0.16 -10.84
CA THR A 77 5.79 0.88 -12.03
C THR A 77 6.87 1.12 -13.08
N ALA A 78 8.13 1.29 -12.68
CA ALA A 78 9.25 1.40 -13.62
C ALA A 78 9.50 0.08 -14.38
N ILE A 79 9.23 -1.07 -13.74
CA ILE A 79 9.28 -2.39 -14.38
C ILE A 79 8.12 -2.53 -15.38
N SER A 80 6.92 -2.04 -15.07
CA SER A 80 5.78 -2.10 -16.00
C SER A 80 5.95 -1.20 -17.22
N GLU A 81 6.53 -0.01 -17.07
CA GLU A 81 6.80 0.89 -18.20
C GLU A 81 7.83 0.30 -19.17
N ARG A 82 8.91 -0.29 -18.64
CA ARG A 82 9.94 -0.96 -19.46
C ARG A 82 9.40 -2.20 -20.16
N ALA A 83 8.56 -2.98 -19.48
CA ALA A 83 7.88 -4.12 -20.10
C ALA A 83 6.92 -3.68 -21.22
N ALA A 84 6.20 -2.57 -21.03
CA ALA A 84 5.31 -2.00 -22.03
C ALA A 84 6.06 -1.52 -23.29
N GLN A 85 7.24 -0.90 -23.11
CA GLN A 85 8.11 -0.50 -24.24
C GLN A 85 8.58 -1.70 -25.07
N CYS A 86 9.01 -2.77 -24.41
CA CYS A 86 9.37 -4.02 -25.08
C CYS A 86 8.21 -4.59 -25.89
N ALA A 87 7.00 -4.64 -25.32
CA ALA A 87 5.81 -5.14 -25.99
C ALA A 87 5.44 -4.31 -27.23
N GLN A 88 5.62 -2.98 -27.18
CA GLN A 88 5.30 -2.09 -28.29
C GLN A 88 6.20 -2.32 -29.51
N ILE A 89 7.50 -2.51 -29.30
CA ILE A 89 8.45 -2.75 -30.40
C ILE A 89 8.31 -4.19 -30.91
N GLU A 90 7.95 -5.13 -30.04
CA GLU A 90 7.66 -6.50 -30.49
C GLU A 90 6.47 -6.54 -31.45
N GLN A 91 5.46 -5.67 -31.25
CA GLN A 91 4.27 -5.60 -32.10
C GLN A 91 4.55 -5.20 -33.55
N THR A 92 5.65 -4.51 -33.85
CA THR A 92 5.99 -4.15 -35.24
C THR A 92 6.63 -5.31 -35.99
N VAL A 93 7.55 -6.04 -35.33
CA VAL A 93 8.36 -7.10 -35.95
C VAL A 93 7.60 -8.44 -36.00
N ARG A 94 6.87 -8.77 -34.92
CA ARG A 94 6.23 -10.08 -34.74
C ARG A 94 5.23 -10.47 -35.85
N PRO A 95 4.31 -9.59 -36.30
CA PRO A 95 3.36 -9.95 -37.35
C PRO A 95 4.02 -10.27 -38.69
N TRP A 96 5.18 -9.68 -38.97
CA TRP A 96 5.95 -10.02 -40.18
C TRP A 96 6.59 -11.41 -40.03
N LEU A 97 7.27 -11.68 -38.90
CA LEU A 97 7.89 -12.98 -38.64
C LEU A 97 6.86 -14.12 -38.66
N ASP A 98 5.72 -13.95 -38.02
CA ASP A 98 4.66 -14.98 -37.98
C ASP A 98 4.14 -15.32 -39.39
N ARG A 99 3.92 -14.29 -40.23
CA ARG A 99 3.53 -14.48 -41.63
C ARG A 99 4.62 -15.19 -42.42
N GLU A 100 5.87 -14.84 -42.18
CA GLU A 100 7.02 -15.39 -42.88
C GLU A 100 7.32 -16.85 -42.50
N VAL A 101 7.19 -17.21 -41.21
CA VAL A 101 7.20 -18.59 -40.72
C VAL A 101 6.10 -19.40 -41.41
N ALA A 102 4.86 -18.90 -41.41
CA ALA A 102 3.74 -19.60 -42.03
C ALA A 102 3.90 -19.76 -43.55
N ARG A 103 4.47 -18.75 -44.22
CA ARG A 103 4.81 -18.80 -45.66
C ARG A 103 5.84 -19.89 -45.94
N ARG A 104 6.93 -19.90 -45.18
CA ARG A 104 8.05 -20.85 -45.37
C ARG A 104 7.68 -22.27 -44.97
N ALA A 105 6.81 -22.48 -43.98
CA ALA A 105 6.31 -23.80 -43.63
C ALA A 105 5.59 -24.51 -44.80
N ARG A 106 5.10 -23.76 -45.79
CA ARG A 106 4.44 -24.27 -46.99
C ARG A 106 5.39 -24.51 -48.16
N VAL A 107 6.64 -24.06 -48.07
CA VAL A 107 7.64 -24.12 -49.16
C VAL A 107 8.84 -24.93 -48.70
N SER A 108 9.09 -26.09 -49.32
CA SER A 108 10.13 -27.04 -48.89
C SER A 108 11.57 -26.50 -49.03
N VAL A 109 11.81 -25.56 -49.94
CA VAL A 109 13.09 -24.86 -50.11
C VAL A 109 12.81 -23.39 -50.42
N ALA A 110 12.92 -22.53 -49.41
CA ALA A 110 12.80 -21.08 -49.59
C ALA A 110 14.19 -20.46 -49.73
N ALA A 111 14.39 -19.63 -50.75
CA ALA A 111 15.59 -18.80 -50.87
C ALA A 111 15.80 -17.96 -49.59
N GLY A 112 17.06 -17.79 -49.18
CA GLY A 112 17.40 -17.02 -47.96
C GLY A 112 16.97 -17.69 -46.66
N GLN A 113 16.84 -19.03 -46.60
CA GLN A 113 16.48 -19.73 -45.36
C GLN A 113 17.48 -19.51 -44.21
N ALA A 114 18.78 -19.46 -44.51
CA ALA A 114 19.80 -19.18 -43.51
C ALA A 114 19.65 -17.77 -42.91
N ASP A 115 19.43 -16.77 -43.75
CA ASP A 115 19.20 -15.39 -43.33
C ASP A 115 17.92 -15.28 -42.49
N PHE A 116 16.84 -15.92 -42.91
CA PHE A 116 15.61 -16.01 -42.13
C PHE A 116 15.81 -16.66 -40.75
N ASN A 117 16.51 -17.80 -40.70
CA ASN A 117 16.80 -18.48 -39.44
C ASN A 117 17.62 -17.58 -38.50
N SER A 118 18.58 -16.81 -39.03
CA SER A 118 19.36 -15.85 -38.25
C SER A 118 18.52 -14.71 -37.67
N MET A 119 17.55 -14.21 -38.45
CA MET A 119 16.59 -13.19 -38.00
C MET A 119 15.68 -13.74 -36.92
N LEU A 120 15.17 -14.97 -37.09
CA LEU A 120 14.32 -15.63 -36.11
C LEU A 120 15.04 -15.85 -34.77
N LEU A 121 16.31 -16.29 -34.82
CA LEU A 121 17.15 -16.42 -33.62
C LEU A 121 17.38 -15.08 -32.94
N SER A 122 17.65 -14.03 -33.73
CA SER A 122 17.84 -12.67 -33.20
C SER A 122 16.57 -12.15 -32.51
N TYR A 123 15.39 -12.46 -33.06
CA TYR A 123 14.10 -12.11 -32.46
C TYR A 123 13.87 -12.86 -31.14
N GLN A 124 14.10 -14.17 -31.10
CA GLN A 124 13.98 -14.96 -29.86
C GLN A 124 14.94 -14.45 -28.78
N PHE A 125 16.17 -14.09 -29.16
CA PHE A 125 17.14 -13.53 -28.24
C PHE A 125 16.69 -12.17 -27.68
N ALA A 126 16.18 -11.28 -28.54
CA ALA A 126 15.66 -9.99 -28.12
C ALA A 126 14.43 -10.14 -27.20
N HIS A 127 13.53 -11.07 -27.51
CA HIS A 127 12.38 -11.39 -26.67
C HIS A 127 12.82 -11.91 -25.28
N ALA A 128 13.81 -12.81 -25.23
CA ALA A 128 14.37 -13.28 -23.97
C ALA A 128 15.03 -12.15 -23.16
N GLN A 129 15.67 -11.17 -23.82
CA GLN A 129 16.22 -9.99 -23.17
C GLN A 129 15.12 -9.08 -22.59
N CYS A 130 14.01 -8.90 -23.30
CA CYS A 130 12.83 -8.20 -22.79
C CYS A 130 12.29 -8.86 -21.52
N MET A 131 12.10 -10.19 -21.56
CA MET A 131 11.61 -10.97 -20.41
C MET A 131 12.59 -10.97 -19.23
N SER A 132 13.89 -10.84 -19.48
CA SER A 132 14.92 -10.75 -18.44
C SER A 132 15.18 -9.32 -17.94
N GLY A 133 14.36 -8.33 -18.32
CA GLY A 133 14.50 -6.93 -17.91
C GLY A 133 15.63 -6.14 -18.60
N ARG A 134 16.31 -6.72 -19.59
CA ARG A 134 17.34 -6.06 -20.42
C ARG A 134 16.71 -5.31 -21.59
N VAL A 135 15.81 -4.38 -21.27
CA VAL A 135 14.94 -3.71 -22.25
C VAL A 135 15.72 -2.90 -23.29
N ARG A 136 16.80 -2.23 -22.89
CA ARG A 136 17.63 -1.43 -23.82
C ARG A 136 18.33 -2.29 -24.87
N ASP A 137 18.87 -3.44 -24.44
CA ASP A 137 19.53 -4.38 -25.36
C ASP A 137 18.52 -5.01 -26.32
N ALA A 138 17.34 -5.37 -25.79
CA ALA A 138 16.25 -5.90 -26.58
C ALA A 138 15.74 -4.89 -27.61
N GLU A 139 15.55 -3.62 -27.21
CA GLU A 139 15.13 -2.53 -28.10
C GLU A 139 16.12 -2.35 -29.26
N ASN A 140 17.43 -2.33 -28.97
CA ASN A 140 18.45 -2.22 -30.01
C ASN A 140 18.40 -3.40 -31.01
N ASN A 141 18.22 -4.62 -30.51
CA ASN A 141 18.10 -5.81 -31.35
C ASN A 141 16.82 -5.81 -32.19
N LEU A 142 15.68 -5.40 -31.60
CA LEU A 142 14.41 -5.31 -32.32
C LEU A 142 14.43 -4.20 -33.38
N LYS A 143 15.02 -3.03 -33.09
CA LYS A 143 15.21 -1.97 -34.09
C LYS A 143 16.07 -2.44 -35.26
N ARG A 144 17.12 -3.22 -34.98
CA ARG A 144 17.95 -3.82 -36.02
C ARG A 144 17.14 -4.80 -36.89
N LEU A 145 16.27 -5.60 -36.28
CA LEU A 145 15.36 -6.50 -37.00
C LEU A 145 14.39 -5.72 -37.88
N ASP A 146 13.80 -4.64 -37.37
CA ASP A 146 12.89 -3.77 -38.12
C ASP A 146 13.55 -3.20 -39.38
N VAL A 147 14.78 -2.69 -39.26
CA VAL A 147 15.57 -2.21 -40.41
C VAL A 147 15.85 -3.31 -41.44
N MET A 148 16.19 -4.52 -40.98
CA MET A 148 16.42 -5.65 -41.89
C MET A 148 15.12 -6.08 -42.60
N ILE A 149 13.99 -6.06 -41.89
CA ILE A 149 12.68 -6.37 -42.46
C ILE A 149 12.29 -5.32 -43.49
N ALA A 150 12.48 -4.03 -43.20
CA ALA A 150 12.24 -2.94 -44.15
C ALA A 150 13.09 -3.10 -45.41
N ALA A 151 14.39 -3.38 -45.26
CA ALA A 151 15.28 -3.62 -46.38
C ALA A 151 14.90 -4.87 -47.21
N LEU A 152 14.28 -5.87 -46.59
CA LEU A 152 13.73 -7.02 -47.31
C LEU A 152 12.42 -6.66 -48.03
N ALA A 153 11.54 -5.90 -47.38
CA ALA A 153 10.30 -5.43 -47.99
C ALA A 153 10.58 -4.60 -49.25
N ASP A 154 11.59 -3.72 -49.23
CA ASP A 154 12.02 -2.94 -50.39
C ASP A 154 12.53 -3.82 -51.55
N ARG A 155 13.13 -4.97 -51.25
CA ARG A 155 13.57 -5.94 -52.27
C ARG A 155 12.43 -6.77 -52.87
N TYR A 156 11.32 -6.89 -52.15
CA TYR A 156 10.12 -7.60 -52.59
C TYR A 156 9.04 -6.65 -53.11
N ALA A 157 9.21 -5.33 -52.96
CA ALA A 157 8.38 -4.34 -53.62
C ALA A 157 8.53 -4.56 -55.14
N PRO A 158 7.40 -4.75 -55.83
CA PRO A 158 7.44 -5.35 -57.14
C PRO A 158 8.16 -4.44 -58.15
N GLN A 159 9.01 -5.10 -58.92
CA GLN A 159 9.38 -4.72 -60.28
C GLN A 159 8.14 -4.93 -61.20
N ASP A 160 6.99 -4.37 -60.80
CA ASP A 160 5.71 -4.38 -61.55
C ASP A 160 5.47 -3.00 -62.17
N GLU A 161 6.44 -2.46 -62.92
CA GLU A 161 6.21 -1.48 -63.99
C GLU A 161 7.39 -1.58 -64.95
N ASP A 162 7.25 -2.37 -66.01
CA ASP A 162 7.85 -2.17 -67.35
C ASP A 162 7.18 -3.12 -68.37
#